data_AF-A0A2P7MQL5-F1
#
_entry.id   AF-A0A2P7MQL5-F1
#
_cell.length_a   1.000
_cell.length_b   1.000
_cell.length_c   1.000
_cell.angle_alpha   90.00
_cell.angle_beta   90.00
_cell.angle_gamma   90.00
#
_symmetry.space_group_name_H-M   'P 1'
#
loop_
_entity.id
_entity.type
_entity.pdbx_description
1 polymer ?
#
loop_
_entity_poly.entity_id
_entity_poly.type
_entity_poly.pdbx_seq_one_letter_code
_entity_poly.pdbx_strand_id
1 'polypeptide(L)'
;MAFFDLLRGGRRQHQRKNGLIDAAEAPLPTITPPRKLGITTTVDVEPWSTSRLATIFREAKRNPSAAAYEEARLARHRLSQFWLAAPIDQLESLYTGSFGHLQRLVLSGPLTDQPLARDEQRWRRHLVERLQEDFAQPARLNLLLAAILYVPSGTMRVEKPTSYLPEWLLDDYIEFCDPSIAGEIRGPAGFLEAAEQTMLTAPQLSLPQLDERRGNQILEILAEATYVTRMQGLINLHAIDPNDAEVIEELADLRRLLSQLWLDLPSNQLDRLYQSAAGELYQSLLRSRFGAAPLSDEDQARRSALLPLVADLSLNGAVQALLAAMPFFPPEKIQPAGGLEHLPPWTVSLISSLSGGIPAR
;
A
#
# COMPACT_ATOMS: atom_id res chain seq x y z
N MET A 1 9.31 5.10 -34.70
CA MET A 1 10.32 5.82 -33.91
C MET A 1 9.81 5.94 -32.48
N ALA A 2 10.69 5.64 -31.52
CA ALA A 2 10.40 5.18 -30.17
C ALA A 2 9.74 6.21 -29.24
N PHE A 3 8.80 5.75 -28.40
CA PHE A 3 8.08 6.55 -27.39
C PHE A 3 8.45 6.13 -25.94
N PHE A 4 9.49 5.30 -25.75
CA PHE A 4 9.78 4.63 -24.47
C PHE A 4 11.14 4.96 -23.83
N ASP A 5 11.82 6.03 -24.22
CA ASP A 5 13.19 6.32 -23.74
C ASP A 5 13.37 7.51 -22.79
N LEU A 6 12.33 8.00 -22.11
CA LEU A 6 12.55 8.84 -20.92
C LEU A 6 12.17 8.06 -19.67
N LEU A 7 13.18 7.91 -18.78
CA LEU A 7 13.20 7.26 -17.46
C LEU A 7 13.67 5.80 -17.41
N ARG A 8 14.90 5.50 -17.86
CA ARG A 8 15.87 4.69 -17.08
C ARG A 8 17.26 4.65 -17.73
N GLY A 9 18.28 5.00 -16.93
CA GLY A 9 19.68 4.62 -17.15
C GLY A 9 19.83 3.10 -17.08
N GLY A 10 20.59 2.53 -18.01
CA GLY A 10 20.53 1.10 -18.33
C GLY A 10 21.38 0.16 -17.48
N ARG A 11 21.06 -1.14 -17.58
CA ARG A 11 21.97 -2.24 -17.96
C ARG A 11 21.16 -3.53 -18.18
N ARG A 12 21.80 -4.45 -18.92
CA ARG A 12 21.22 -5.49 -19.78
C ARG A 12 20.88 -6.81 -19.06
N GLN A 13 19.83 -7.44 -19.60
CA GLN A 13 19.54 -8.88 -19.77
C GLN A 13 20.35 -9.92 -18.99
N HIS A 14 19.63 -10.83 -18.33
CA HIS A 14 19.79 -12.26 -18.60
C HIS A 14 18.47 -13.05 -18.46
N GLN A 15 18.20 -13.84 -19.50
CA GLN A 15 17.22 -14.93 -19.58
C GLN A 15 17.49 -16.03 -18.53
N ARG A 16 16.42 -16.64 -17.99
CA ARG A 16 16.30 -18.10 -17.94
C ARG A 16 14.85 -18.58 -17.75
N LYS A 17 14.56 -19.67 -18.45
CA LYS A 17 13.30 -20.42 -18.57
C LYS A 17 13.05 -21.35 -17.38
N ASN A 18 11.80 -21.81 -17.31
CA ASN A 18 11.20 -22.97 -16.63
C ASN A 18 10.26 -22.49 -15.51
N GLY A 19 8.96 -22.79 -15.49
CA GLY A 19 8.17 -23.79 -16.18
C GLY A 19 7.20 -24.34 -15.14
N LEU A 20 5.97 -23.83 -15.08
CA LEU A 20 4.91 -24.40 -14.27
C LEU A 20 3.55 -24.07 -14.88
N ILE A 21 2.79 -25.14 -15.06
CA ILE A 21 1.44 -25.35 -15.60
C ILE A 21 0.52 -24.12 -15.45
N ASP A 22 0.26 -23.44 -16.57
CA ASP A 22 -0.77 -22.39 -16.68
C ASP A 22 -2.14 -23.04 -16.92
N ALA A 23 -3.08 -22.79 -16.01
CA ALA A 23 -4.50 -22.96 -16.32
C ALA A 23 -4.85 -21.87 -17.35
N ALA A 24 -4.80 -22.23 -18.64
CA ALA A 24 -5.02 -21.32 -19.75
C ALA A 24 -6.45 -20.75 -19.70
N GLU A 25 -6.59 -19.56 -19.12
CA GLU A 25 -7.74 -18.70 -19.33
C GLU A 25 -7.76 -18.34 -20.82
N ALA A 26 -8.86 -18.67 -21.51
CA ALA A 26 -8.95 -18.43 -22.95
C ALA A 26 -8.79 -16.92 -23.22
N PRO A 27 -7.92 -16.51 -24.16
CA PRO A 27 -7.72 -15.10 -24.46
C PRO A 27 -9.04 -14.47 -24.91
N LEU A 28 -9.38 -13.32 -24.32
CA LEU A 28 -10.59 -12.57 -24.64
C LEU A 28 -10.64 -12.23 -26.14
N PRO A 29 -11.82 -12.26 -26.78
CA PRO A 29 -11.95 -11.93 -28.19
C PRO A 29 -11.54 -10.47 -28.44
N THR A 30 -10.58 -10.26 -29.33
CA THR A 30 -10.19 -8.93 -29.81
C THR A 30 -11.18 -8.44 -30.86
N ILE A 31 -11.91 -7.37 -30.56
CA ILE A 31 -12.90 -6.78 -31.46
C ILE A 31 -12.28 -5.53 -32.12
N THR A 32 -12.36 -5.48 -33.45
CA THR A 32 -11.87 -4.32 -34.21
C THR A 32 -12.67 -3.07 -33.83
N PRO A 33 -12.02 -1.95 -33.46
CA PRO A 33 -12.73 -0.78 -32.99
C PRO A 33 -13.30 0.01 -34.19
N PRO A 34 -14.42 0.73 -34.00
CA PRO A 34 -14.95 1.61 -35.03
C PRO A 34 -13.96 2.74 -35.35
N ARG A 35 -14.08 3.32 -36.55
CA ARG A 35 -13.17 4.38 -37.01
C ARG A 35 -13.30 5.67 -36.17
N LYS A 36 -14.52 6.00 -35.73
CA LYS A 36 -14.87 7.12 -34.84
C LYS A 36 -16.11 6.75 -34.02
N LEU A 37 -16.15 7.17 -32.77
CA LEU A 37 -17.28 7.07 -31.83
C LEU A 37 -18.04 8.40 -31.67
N GLY A 38 -17.45 9.52 -32.10
CA GLY A 38 -18.04 10.85 -31.94
C GLY A 38 -17.71 11.52 -30.61
N ILE A 39 -16.65 11.09 -29.93
CA ILE A 39 -16.23 11.72 -28.67
C ILE A 39 -15.61 13.11 -28.92
N THR A 40 -15.84 14.04 -28.00
CA THR A 40 -15.34 15.41 -28.07
C THR A 40 -14.22 15.62 -27.05
N THR A 41 -13.43 16.67 -27.25
CA THR A 41 -12.43 17.11 -26.28
C THR A 41 -12.99 18.10 -25.24
N THR A 42 -14.25 18.50 -25.40
CA THR A 42 -14.97 19.37 -24.47
C THR A 42 -15.51 18.56 -23.29
N VAL A 43 -15.52 19.16 -22.10
CA VAL A 43 -16.12 18.55 -20.91
C VAL A 43 -17.59 18.96 -20.89
N ASP A 44 -18.47 18.06 -21.31
CA ASP A 44 -19.92 18.24 -21.25
C ASP A 44 -20.50 17.25 -20.23
N VAL A 45 -20.99 17.77 -19.10
CA VAL A 45 -21.56 16.94 -18.02
C VAL A 45 -23.02 16.62 -18.36
N GLU A 46 -23.22 15.58 -19.16
CA GLU A 46 -24.53 14.98 -19.33
C GLU A 46 -24.84 14.08 -18.11
N PRO A 47 -26.05 14.09 -17.54
CA PRO A 47 -26.35 13.30 -16.34
C PRO A 47 -26.50 11.81 -16.68
N TRP A 48 -25.57 10.98 -16.19
CA TRP A 48 -25.61 9.53 -16.29
C TRP A 48 -25.72 8.89 -14.90
N SER A 49 -26.52 7.83 -14.76
CA SER A 49 -26.60 7.10 -13.49
C SER A 49 -25.46 6.08 -13.35
N THR A 50 -24.88 5.97 -12.17
CA THR A 50 -23.81 5.01 -11.87
C THR A 50 -24.27 3.56 -12.10
N SER A 51 -25.53 3.26 -11.82
CA SER A 51 -26.14 1.95 -12.08
C SER A 51 -26.19 1.61 -13.57
N ARG A 52 -26.52 2.59 -14.44
CA ARG A 52 -26.52 2.38 -15.90
C ARG A 52 -25.11 2.10 -16.40
N LEU A 53 -24.13 2.90 -16.01
CA LEU A 53 -22.72 2.70 -16.39
C LEU A 53 -22.21 1.32 -15.95
N ALA A 54 -22.53 0.91 -14.71
CA ALA A 54 -22.14 -0.40 -14.20
C ALA A 54 -22.76 -1.54 -15.02
N THR A 55 -24.01 -1.39 -15.44
CA THR A 55 -24.70 -2.37 -16.29
C THR A 55 -24.02 -2.51 -17.64
N ILE A 56 -23.68 -1.40 -18.28
CA ILE A 56 -22.99 -1.38 -19.57
C ILE A 56 -21.63 -2.11 -19.48
N PHE A 57 -20.82 -1.81 -18.47
CA PHE A 57 -19.51 -2.46 -18.32
C PHE A 57 -19.62 -3.95 -18.01
N ARG A 58 -20.60 -4.37 -17.19
CA ARG A 58 -20.84 -5.79 -16.92
C ARG A 58 -21.34 -6.54 -18.16
N GLU A 59 -22.19 -5.91 -18.97
CA GLU A 59 -22.68 -6.51 -20.22
C GLU A 59 -21.54 -6.71 -21.21
N ALA A 60 -20.67 -5.71 -21.38
CA ALA A 60 -19.49 -5.85 -22.23
C ALA A 60 -18.55 -6.98 -21.79
N LYS A 61 -18.48 -7.27 -20.48
CA LYS A 61 -17.71 -8.40 -19.93
C LYS A 61 -18.41 -9.75 -20.09
N ARG A 62 -19.73 -9.81 -19.89
CA ARG A 62 -20.52 -11.06 -19.94
C ARG A 62 -20.83 -11.52 -21.36
N ASN A 63 -21.11 -10.59 -22.25
CA ASN A 63 -21.56 -10.84 -23.62
C ASN A 63 -20.83 -9.91 -24.61
N PRO A 64 -19.55 -10.21 -24.90
CA PRO A 64 -18.72 -9.34 -25.73
C PRO A 64 -19.24 -9.30 -27.16
N SER A 65 -19.71 -8.13 -27.58
CA SER A 65 -20.16 -7.85 -28.94
C SER A 65 -19.69 -6.47 -29.38
N ALA A 66 -19.71 -6.21 -30.70
CA ALA A 66 -19.34 -4.90 -31.24
C ALA A 66 -20.21 -3.77 -30.64
N ALA A 67 -21.52 -4.00 -30.54
CA ALA A 67 -22.46 -3.05 -29.94
C ALA A 67 -22.22 -2.83 -28.44
N ALA A 68 -21.98 -3.91 -27.69
CA ALA A 68 -21.69 -3.81 -26.25
C ALA A 68 -20.38 -3.05 -25.97
N TYR A 69 -19.34 -3.27 -26.79
CA TYR A 69 -18.10 -2.50 -26.66
C TYR A 69 -18.23 -1.05 -27.14
N GLU A 70 -19.04 -0.77 -28.15
CA GLU A 70 -19.31 0.60 -28.56
C GLU A 70 -19.98 1.40 -27.42
N GLU A 71 -21.01 0.83 -26.79
CA GLU A 71 -21.68 1.44 -25.64
C GLU A 71 -20.72 1.59 -24.44
N ALA A 72 -19.89 0.57 -24.16
CA ALA A 72 -18.90 0.63 -23.09
C ALA A 72 -17.80 1.67 -23.35
N ARG A 73 -17.39 1.90 -24.61
CA ARG A 73 -16.41 2.95 -24.95
C ARG A 73 -16.97 4.35 -24.73
N LEU A 74 -18.24 4.57 -25.08
CA LEU A 74 -18.94 5.81 -24.76
C LEU A 74 -19.07 6.00 -23.25
N ALA A 75 -19.44 4.94 -22.52
CA ALA A 75 -19.52 4.95 -21.05
C ALA A 75 -18.16 5.26 -20.40
N ARG A 76 -17.06 4.68 -20.92
CA ARG A 76 -15.69 5.02 -20.50
C ARG A 76 -15.38 6.50 -20.69
N HIS A 77 -15.76 7.06 -21.84
CA HIS A 77 -15.58 8.48 -22.10
C HIS A 77 -16.34 9.37 -21.12
N ARG A 78 -17.60 9.03 -20.83
CA ARG A 78 -18.39 9.74 -19.82
C ARG A 78 -17.76 9.66 -18.43
N LEU A 79 -17.27 8.50 -18.02
CA LEU A 79 -16.54 8.34 -16.75
C LEU A 79 -15.28 9.21 -16.71
N SER A 80 -14.54 9.29 -17.82
CA SER A 80 -13.35 10.17 -17.90
C SER A 80 -13.72 11.65 -17.79
N GLN A 81 -14.81 12.09 -18.44
CA GLN A 81 -15.30 13.47 -18.32
C GLN A 81 -15.79 13.78 -16.90
N PHE A 82 -16.45 12.83 -16.24
CA PHE A 82 -16.84 12.94 -14.84
C PHE A 82 -15.62 13.20 -13.96
N TRP A 83 -14.56 12.39 -14.08
CA TRP A 83 -13.35 12.60 -13.28
C TRP A 83 -12.72 13.95 -13.53
N LEU A 84 -12.69 14.44 -14.77
CA LEU A 84 -12.19 15.78 -15.08
C LEU A 84 -13.02 16.91 -14.44
N ALA A 85 -14.33 16.70 -14.27
CA ALA A 85 -15.24 17.69 -13.71
C ALA A 85 -15.44 17.55 -12.18
N ALA A 86 -14.95 16.47 -11.57
CA ALA A 86 -15.18 16.18 -10.16
C ALA A 86 -14.54 17.22 -9.24
N PRO A 87 -15.23 17.66 -8.17
CA PRO A 87 -14.64 18.53 -7.16
C PRO A 87 -13.45 17.84 -6.49
N ILE A 88 -12.32 18.54 -6.42
CA ILE A 88 -11.05 17.95 -5.99
C ILE A 88 -11.09 17.53 -4.51
N ASP A 89 -11.77 18.33 -3.69
CA ASP A 89 -12.03 18.10 -2.26
C ASP A 89 -12.89 16.86 -1.98
N GLN A 90 -13.59 16.33 -2.99
CA GLN A 90 -14.49 15.17 -2.85
C GLN A 90 -13.97 13.93 -3.55
N LEU A 91 -12.79 13.99 -4.18
CA LEU A 91 -12.26 12.87 -4.97
C LEU A 91 -12.17 11.57 -4.17
N GLU A 92 -11.69 11.63 -2.92
CA GLU A 92 -11.60 10.45 -2.07
C GLU A 92 -12.98 9.82 -1.80
N SER A 93 -13.98 10.64 -1.45
CA SER A 93 -15.35 10.17 -1.21
C SER A 93 -15.98 9.59 -2.48
N LEU A 94 -15.76 10.23 -3.64
CA LEU A 94 -16.26 9.76 -4.94
C LEU A 94 -15.58 8.47 -5.38
N TYR A 95 -14.28 8.33 -5.10
CA TYR A 95 -13.49 7.15 -5.45
C TYR A 95 -13.76 5.96 -4.54
N THR A 96 -13.91 6.18 -3.23
CA THR A 96 -14.33 5.12 -2.29
C THR A 96 -15.78 4.67 -2.54
N GLY A 97 -16.61 5.55 -3.11
CA GLY A 97 -18.00 5.27 -3.45
C GLY A 97 -18.23 4.59 -4.82
N SER A 98 -19.42 4.85 -5.38
CA SER A 98 -19.88 4.16 -6.60
C SER A 98 -19.06 4.49 -7.86
N PHE A 99 -18.45 5.68 -7.94
CA PHE A 99 -17.67 6.07 -9.12
C PHE A 99 -16.31 5.37 -9.18
N GLY A 100 -15.61 5.20 -8.05
CA GLY A 100 -14.40 4.35 -8.07
C GLY A 100 -14.71 2.86 -8.23
N HIS A 101 -15.89 2.38 -7.83
CA HIS A 101 -16.33 1.04 -8.25
C HIS A 101 -16.44 0.92 -9.79
N LEU A 102 -16.97 1.95 -10.47
CA LEU A 102 -16.98 1.99 -11.94
C LEU A 102 -15.57 2.03 -12.52
N GLN A 103 -14.66 2.80 -11.92
CA GLN A 103 -13.25 2.85 -12.32
C GLN A 103 -12.63 1.45 -12.32
N ARG A 104 -12.69 0.75 -11.18
CA ARG A 104 -12.16 -0.62 -11.03
C ARG A 104 -12.83 -1.61 -11.98
N LEU A 105 -14.13 -1.45 -12.24
CA LEU A 105 -14.87 -2.30 -13.17
C LEU A 105 -14.40 -2.14 -14.62
N VAL A 106 -14.01 -0.93 -15.03
CA VAL A 106 -13.40 -0.70 -16.35
C VAL A 106 -11.99 -1.27 -16.41
N LEU A 107 -11.19 -1.06 -15.35
CA LEU A 107 -9.78 -1.48 -15.31
C LEU A 107 -9.58 -2.99 -15.26
N SER A 108 -10.45 -3.70 -14.53
CA SER A 108 -10.53 -5.18 -14.51
C SER A 108 -11.41 -5.76 -15.64
N GLY A 109 -11.89 -4.90 -16.52
CA GLY A 109 -12.77 -5.22 -17.63
C GLY A 109 -12.00 -5.41 -18.93
N PRO A 110 -12.63 -5.99 -19.95
CA PRO A 110 -11.97 -6.28 -21.23
C PRO A 110 -11.57 -5.03 -22.02
N LEU A 111 -12.03 -3.83 -21.66
CA LEU A 111 -11.83 -2.60 -22.45
C LEU A 111 -10.38 -2.09 -22.48
N THR A 112 -9.58 -2.42 -21.47
CA THR A 112 -8.16 -2.06 -21.36
C THR A 112 -7.29 -2.80 -22.38
N ASP A 113 -7.68 -4.03 -22.73
CA ASP A 113 -7.01 -4.88 -23.72
C ASP A 113 -7.48 -4.64 -25.16
N GLN A 114 -8.58 -3.89 -25.34
CA GLN A 114 -9.10 -3.58 -26.66
C GLN A 114 -8.38 -2.38 -27.30
N PRO A 115 -8.08 -2.44 -28.61
CA PRO A 115 -7.54 -1.28 -29.33
C PRO A 115 -8.51 -0.09 -29.28
N LEU A 116 -7.97 1.12 -29.18
CA LEU A 116 -8.74 2.38 -29.13
C LEU A 116 -9.18 2.84 -30.53
N ALA A 117 -10.40 3.41 -30.63
CA ALA A 117 -10.85 4.14 -31.81
C ALA A 117 -10.01 5.41 -32.05
N ARG A 118 -10.06 6.01 -33.26
CA ARG A 118 -9.18 7.14 -33.62
C ARG A 118 -9.38 8.37 -32.74
N ASP A 119 -10.62 8.63 -32.37
CA ASP A 119 -10.99 9.73 -31.49
C ASP A 119 -10.63 9.42 -30.03
N GLU A 120 -10.79 8.18 -29.56
CA GLU A 120 -10.25 7.75 -28.24
C GLU A 120 -8.73 7.91 -28.15
N GLN A 121 -7.99 7.59 -29.21
CA GLN A 121 -6.55 7.82 -29.27
C GLN A 121 -6.19 9.31 -29.18
N ARG A 122 -7.01 10.18 -29.80
CA ARG A 122 -6.84 11.64 -29.72
C ARG A 122 -7.16 12.14 -28.31
N TRP A 123 -8.24 11.65 -27.71
CA TRP A 123 -8.62 11.99 -26.34
C TRP A 123 -7.55 11.56 -25.34
N ARG A 124 -7.07 10.32 -25.42
CA ARG A 124 -5.94 9.84 -24.62
C ARG A 124 -4.72 10.73 -24.78
N ARG A 125 -4.37 11.11 -26.01
CA ARG A 125 -3.23 11.99 -26.26
C ARG A 125 -3.42 13.36 -25.59
N HIS A 126 -4.61 13.94 -25.70
CA HIS A 126 -4.95 15.19 -25.03
C HIS A 126 -4.81 15.09 -23.49
N LEU A 127 -5.27 13.99 -22.89
CA LEU A 127 -5.13 13.75 -21.45
C LEU A 127 -3.67 13.61 -21.02
N VAL A 128 -2.87 12.86 -21.79
CA VAL A 128 -1.45 12.62 -21.50
C VAL A 128 -0.61 13.88 -21.71
N GLU A 129 -0.87 14.66 -22.77
CA GLU A 129 -0.22 15.96 -23.00
C GLU A 129 -0.48 16.91 -21.82
N ARG A 130 -1.73 16.98 -21.33
CA ARG A 130 -2.08 17.78 -20.16
C ARG A 130 -1.45 17.29 -18.85
N LEU A 131 -1.10 16.01 -18.75
CA LEU A 131 -0.34 15.47 -17.63
C LEU A 131 1.15 15.87 -17.67
N GLN A 132 1.64 16.49 -18.74
CA GLN A 132 3.04 16.93 -18.86
C GLN A 132 3.23 18.44 -18.63
N GLU A 133 2.16 19.21 -18.49
CA GLU A 133 2.18 20.66 -18.24
C GLU A 133 2.42 20.99 -16.74
N ASP A 134 2.96 22.18 -16.43
CA ASP A 134 3.48 22.57 -15.10
C ASP A 134 2.43 22.52 -13.97
N PHE A 135 2.86 22.02 -12.80
CA PHE A 135 2.13 21.08 -11.95
C PHE A 135 1.52 21.66 -10.67
N ALA A 136 1.31 22.98 -10.57
CA ALA A 136 0.96 23.63 -9.31
C ALA A 136 -0.49 23.36 -8.79
N GLN A 137 -1.26 22.41 -9.33
CA GLN A 137 -2.70 22.31 -9.06
C GLN A 137 -3.22 20.94 -8.61
N PRO A 138 -4.17 20.94 -7.64
CA PRO A 138 -4.82 19.73 -7.13
C PRO A 138 -5.62 18.94 -8.21
N ALA A 139 -5.85 19.52 -9.40
CA ALA A 139 -6.52 18.88 -10.53
C ALA A 139 -5.73 17.76 -11.25
N ARG A 140 -4.48 17.47 -10.82
CA ARG A 140 -3.68 16.35 -11.36
C ARG A 140 -4.37 15.00 -11.18
N LEU A 141 -5.03 14.80 -10.03
CA LEU A 141 -5.68 13.53 -9.71
C LEU A 141 -6.89 13.28 -10.62
N ASN A 142 -7.67 14.32 -10.92
CA ASN A 142 -8.75 14.25 -11.91
C ASN A 142 -8.24 13.82 -13.28
N LEU A 143 -7.14 14.43 -13.74
CA LEU A 143 -6.51 14.12 -15.02
C LEU A 143 -5.98 12.69 -15.05
N LEU A 144 -5.35 12.24 -13.96
CA LEU A 144 -4.83 10.89 -13.82
C LEU A 144 -5.96 9.85 -13.88
N LEU A 145 -7.01 10.03 -13.07
CA LEU A 145 -8.18 9.13 -13.03
C LEU A 145 -8.86 9.03 -14.40
N ALA A 146 -8.95 10.14 -15.13
CA ALA A 146 -9.46 10.16 -16.50
C ALA A 146 -8.54 9.44 -17.49
N ALA A 147 -7.22 9.60 -17.37
CA ALA A 147 -6.23 9.05 -18.28
C ALA A 147 -6.07 7.52 -18.13
N ILE A 148 -6.07 7.02 -16.89
CA ILE A 148 -5.90 5.59 -16.55
C ILE A 148 -6.87 4.69 -17.33
N LEU A 149 -8.08 5.18 -17.63
CA LEU A 149 -9.10 4.43 -18.37
C LEU A 149 -8.71 4.07 -19.82
N TYR A 150 -7.72 4.76 -20.39
CA TYR A 150 -7.31 4.64 -21.79
C TYR A 150 -5.91 4.05 -21.98
N VAL A 151 -5.25 3.68 -20.89
CA VAL A 151 -3.89 3.14 -20.91
C VAL A 151 -3.99 1.63 -20.68
N PRO A 152 -3.28 0.80 -21.47
CA PRO A 152 -3.21 -0.63 -21.23
C PRO A 152 -2.69 -0.92 -19.81
N SER A 153 -3.23 -1.95 -19.16
CA SER A 153 -2.79 -2.37 -17.82
C SER A 153 -1.28 -2.58 -17.78
N GLY A 154 -0.63 -2.12 -16.72
CA GLY A 154 0.82 -2.27 -16.54
C GLY A 154 1.70 -1.30 -17.36
N THR A 155 1.11 -0.37 -18.12
CA THR A 155 1.88 0.57 -18.97
C THR A 155 1.91 2.01 -18.48
N MET A 156 1.05 2.37 -17.51
CA MET A 156 1.03 3.72 -16.95
C MET A 156 2.01 3.82 -15.79
N ARG A 157 3.01 4.69 -15.93
CA ARG A 157 4.00 4.96 -14.88
C ARG A 157 3.99 6.42 -14.49
N VAL A 158 3.82 6.65 -13.20
CA VAL A 158 3.96 7.93 -12.51
C VAL A 158 5.32 7.90 -11.80
N GLU A 159 6.13 8.94 -11.98
CA GLU A 159 7.36 9.09 -11.22
C GLU A 159 7.03 9.27 -9.73
N LYS A 160 7.71 8.51 -8.85
CA LYS A 160 7.53 8.57 -7.39
C LYS A 160 6.05 8.54 -6.96
N PRO A 161 5.31 7.46 -7.27
CA PRO A 161 3.86 7.40 -7.05
C PRO A 161 3.49 7.60 -5.57
N THR A 162 4.34 7.18 -4.64
CA THR A 162 4.16 7.39 -3.19
C THR A 162 4.22 8.86 -2.75
N SER A 163 4.92 9.72 -3.50
CA SER A 163 5.01 11.16 -3.20
C SER A 163 3.84 11.98 -3.76
N TYR A 164 3.15 11.47 -4.78
CA TYR A 164 2.14 12.24 -5.53
C TYR A 164 0.74 11.62 -5.54
N LEU A 165 0.61 10.33 -5.26
CA LEU A 165 -0.68 9.65 -5.21
C LEU A 165 -1.17 9.51 -3.78
N PRO A 166 -2.46 9.81 -3.53
CA PRO A 166 -3.07 9.55 -2.24
C PRO A 166 -3.12 8.05 -1.93
N GLU A 167 -3.09 7.72 -0.63
CA GLU A 167 -3.12 6.33 -0.16
C GLU A 167 -4.35 5.57 -0.68
N TRP A 168 -5.51 6.22 -0.73
CA TRP A 168 -6.77 5.62 -1.23
C TRP A 168 -6.74 5.22 -2.71
N LEU A 169 -5.80 5.74 -3.51
CA LEU A 169 -5.63 5.40 -4.93
C LEU A 169 -4.49 4.39 -5.16
N LEU A 170 -3.57 4.30 -4.19
CA LEU A 170 -2.28 3.66 -4.39
C LEU A 170 -2.41 2.16 -4.65
N ASP A 171 -3.32 1.48 -3.95
CA ASP A 171 -3.54 0.04 -4.14
C ASP A 171 -4.09 -0.30 -5.53
N ASP A 172 -5.09 0.46 -5.99
CA ASP A 172 -5.65 0.29 -7.33
C ASP A 172 -4.62 0.67 -8.41
N TYR A 173 -3.80 1.69 -8.15
CA TYR A 173 -2.72 2.08 -9.06
C TYR A 173 -1.67 0.98 -9.19
N ILE A 174 -1.26 0.33 -8.09
CA ILE A 174 -0.34 -0.81 -8.12
C ILE A 174 -0.97 -1.99 -8.88
N GLU A 175 -2.23 -2.31 -8.59
CA GLU A 175 -2.92 -3.44 -9.20
C GLU A 175 -3.06 -3.29 -10.72
N PHE A 176 -3.50 -2.11 -11.19
CA PHE A 176 -3.89 -1.93 -12.58
C PHE A 176 -2.85 -1.20 -13.45
N CYS A 177 -2.02 -0.33 -12.87
CA CYS A 177 -1.15 0.57 -13.64
C CYS A 177 0.32 0.16 -13.61
N ASP A 178 0.86 -0.13 -12.43
CA ASP A 178 2.24 -0.55 -12.28
C ASP A 178 2.37 -1.64 -11.20
N PRO A 179 2.22 -2.92 -11.56
CA PRO A 179 2.41 -4.01 -10.61
C PRO A 179 3.89 -4.22 -10.27
N SER A 180 4.83 -3.62 -11.01
CA SER A 180 6.26 -3.80 -10.77
C SER A 180 6.74 -3.06 -9.51
N ILE A 181 6.07 -1.98 -9.16
CA ILE A 181 6.27 -1.26 -7.89
C ILE A 181 5.51 -1.92 -6.73
N ALA A 182 4.75 -3.01 -6.94
CA ALA A 182 4.12 -3.74 -5.84
C ALA A 182 5.16 -4.25 -4.84
N GLY A 183 6.30 -4.75 -5.31
CA GLY A 183 7.43 -5.13 -4.44
C GLY A 183 8.18 -3.93 -3.84
N GLU A 184 8.16 -2.78 -4.52
CA GLU A 184 8.76 -1.53 -4.04
C GLU A 184 7.84 -0.76 -3.09
N ILE A 185 6.53 -1.05 -3.00
CA ILE A 185 5.56 -0.32 -2.16
C ILE A 185 4.90 -1.22 -1.11
N ARG A 186 4.59 -2.47 -1.48
CA ARG A 186 4.08 -3.52 -0.57
C ARG A 186 5.20 -4.40 -0.04
N GLY A 187 6.40 -4.34 -0.62
CA GLY A 187 7.60 -4.90 -0.02
C GLY A 187 8.35 -3.87 0.84
N PRO A 188 9.33 -4.34 1.61
CA PRO A 188 10.02 -3.55 2.63
C PRO A 188 10.69 -2.25 2.16
N ALA A 189 11.06 -2.13 0.89
CA ALA A 189 11.77 -0.95 0.37
C ALA A 189 10.89 0.32 0.26
N GLY A 190 9.56 0.17 0.16
CA GLY A 190 8.61 1.28 0.01
C GLY A 190 8.40 2.10 1.26
N PHE A 191 8.95 1.60 2.35
CA PHE A 191 8.80 2.21 3.66
C PHE A 191 9.70 3.45 3.82
N LEU A 192 10.82 3.57 3.07
CA LEU A 192 11.80 4.64 3.30
C LEU A 192 11.67 5.91 2.44
N GLU A 193 11.12 5.88 1.22
CA GLU A 193 11.04 7.12 0.41
C GLU A 193 10.10 8.18 1.03
N ALA A 194 9.13 7.78 1.85
CA ALA A 194 8.26 8.70 2.59
C ALA A 194 8.89 9.22 3.90
N ALA A 195 9.89 8.51 4.44
CA ALA A 195 10.56 8.90 5.68
C ALA A 195 11.49 10.11 5.49
N GLU A 196 12.16 10.21 4.34
CA GLU A 196 13.07 11.34 4.04
C GLU A 196 12.33 12.64 3.68
N GLN A 197 11.11 12.58 3.15
CA GLN A 197 10.39 13.75 2.63
C GLN A 197 9.49 14.44 3.67
N THR A 198 9.18 13.78 4.79
CA THR A 198 8.23 14.28 5.81
C THR A 198 8.91 15.00 6.98
N MET A 199 10.24 15.22 6.93
CA MET A 199 11.01 15.85 8.02
C MET A 199 10.86 17.37 8.17
N LEU A 200 9.94 17.99 7.43
CA LEU A 200 9.65 19.42 7.57
C LEU A 200 8.24 19.58 8.14
N THR A 201 8.15 20.30 9.26
CA THR A 201 6.94 20.85 9.89
C THR A 201 6.10 19.96 10.83
N ALA A 202 6.70 19.40 11.88
CA ALA A 202 6.08 19.29 13.22
C ALA A 202 7.17 19.08 14.30
N PRO A 203 6.96 19.45 15.58
CA PRO A 203 7.84 19.02 16.66
C PRO A 203 7.77 17.49 16.79
N GLN A 204 8.77 16.79 16.24
CA GLN A 204 8.92 15.34 16.35
C GLN A 204 9.59 14.99 17.67
N LEU A 205 9.07 13.96 18.32
CA LEU A 205 9.75 13.31 19.44
C LEU A 205 11.12 12.80 18.96
N SER A 206 12.20 13.10 19.69
CA SER A 206 13.50 12.50 19.40
C SER A 206 13.48 11.02 19.84
N LEU A 207 13.27 10.11 18.89
CA LEU A 207 13.22 8.67 19.15
C LEU A 207 14.64 8.11 19.38
N PRO A 208 14.85 7.23 20.38
CA PRO A 208 16.14 6.64 20.66
C PRO A 208 16.54 5.60 19.61
N GLN A 209 17.84 5.35 19.48
CA GLN A 209 18.34 4.22 18.72
C GLN A 209 18.53 3.01 19.64
N LEU A 210 17.91 1.89 19.29
CA LEU A 210 17.93 0.64 20.04
C LEU A 210 18.85 -0.41 19.42
N ASP A 211 19.02 -0.40 18.10
CA ASP A 211 19.91 -1.32 17.38
C ASP A 211 20.77 -0.55 16.36
N GLU A 212 21.96 -1.07 16.05
CA GLU A 212 22.86 -0.50 15.05
C GLU A 212 22.32 -0.67 13.62
N ARG A 213 21.61 -1.78 13.38
CA ARG A 213 20.92 -2.06 12.12
C ARG A 213 19.69 -1.17 12.02
N ARG A 214 19.39 -0.64 10.84
CA ARG A 214 18.32 0.35 10.63
C ARG A 214 17.46 0.01 9.43
N GLY A 215 16.18 0.37 9.50
CA GLY A 215 15.23 0.38 8.38
C GLY A 215 15.42 -0.78 7.39
N ASN A 216 15.92 -0.47 6.19
CA ASN A 216 16.12 -1.44 5.10
C ASN A 216 16.97 -2.66 5.48
N GLN A 217 18.00 -2.50 6.30
CA GLN A 217 18.84 -3.63 6.70
C GLN A 217 18.06 -4.64 7.53
N ILE A 218 17.24 -4.15 8.46
CA ILE A 218 16.36 -4.99 9.28
C ILE A 218 15.32 -5.66 8.40
N LEU A 219 14.74 -4.89 7.48
CA LEU A 219 13.70 -5.39 6.61
C LEU A 219 14.19 -6.44 5.61
N GLU A 220 15.41 -6.31 5.08
CA GLU A 220 16.04 -7.33 4.25
C GLU A 220 16.21 -8.64 5.03
N ILE A 221 16.70 -8.57 6.26
CA ILE A 221 16.82 -9.74 7.16
C ILE A 221 15.44 -10.38 7.39
N LEU A 222 14.41 -9.58 7.66
CA LEU A 222 13.06 -10.07 7.92
C LEU A 222 12.30 -10.53 6.66
N ALA A 223 12.77 -10.19 5.46
CA ALA A 223 12.24 -10.70 4.21
C ALA A 223 12.77 -12.11 3.87
N GLU A 224 13.87 -12.54 4.50
CA GLU A 224 14.41 -13.87 4.30
C GLU A 224 13.54 -14.94 4.96
N ALA A 225 12.87 -15.76 4.15
CA ALA A 225 11.98 -16.82 4.64
C ALA A 225 12.68 -17.81 5.60
N THR A 226 13.97 -18.09 5.38
CA THR A 226 14.79 -18.92 6.26
C THR A 226 14.97 -18.29 7.64
N TYR A 227 15.21 -16.98 7.70
CA TYR A 227 15.34 -16.25 8.95
C TYR A 227 14.02 -16.25 9.71
N VAL A 228 12.92 -15.89 9.05
CA VAL A 228 11.57 -15.87 9.67
C VAL A 228 11.18 -17.26 10.19
N THR A 229 11.42 -18.31 9.40
CA THR A 229 11.12 -19.69 9.81
C THR A 229 11.93 -20.11 11.03
N ARG A 230 13.23 -19.76 11.08
CA ARG A 230 14.09 -20.02 12.23
C ARG A 230 13.56 -19.28 13.48
N MET A 231 13.28 -17.98 13.35
CA MET A 231 12.77 -17.16 14.45
C MET A 231 11.44 -17.68 14.99
N GLN A 232 10.51 -18.09 14.11
CA GLN A 232 9.27 -18.72 14.53
C GLN A 232 9.51 -20.04 15.25
N GLY A 233 10.50 -20.83 14.82
CA GLY A 233 10.94 -22.04 15.51
C GLY A 233 11.45 -21.75 16.93
N LEU A 234 12.29 -20.73 17.10
CA LEU A 234 12.80 -20.30 18.40
C LEU A 234 11.70 -19.77 19.33
N ILE A 235 10.75 -19.01 18.79
CA ILE A 235 9.57 -18.56 19.55
C ILE A 235 8.79 -19.76 20.09
N ASN A 236 8.60 -20.78 19.27
CA ASN A 236 7.91 -22.01 19.70
C ASN A 236 8.74 -22.79 20.72
N LEU A 237 10.07 -22.84 20.55
CA LEU A 237 10.97 -23.52 21.47
C LEU A 237 10.99 -22.85 22.84
N HIS A 238 11.02 -21.51 22.90
CA HIS A 238 10.90 -20.76 24.15
C HIS A 238 9.58 -21.07 24.89
N ALA A 239 8.49 -21.33 24.18
CA ALA A 239 7.23 -21.73 24.81
C ALA A 239 7.30 -23.13 25.45
N ILE A 240 8.20 -24.00 24.98
CA ILE A 240 8.43 -25.35 25.50
C ILE A 240 9.47 -25.32 26.63
N ASP A 241 10.60 -24.65 26.41
CA ASP A 241 11.67 -24.44 27.38
C ASP A 241 12.02 -22.95 27.51
N PRO A 242 11.40 -22.22 28.46
CA PRO A 242 11.59 -20.79 28.60
C PRO A 242 12.93 -20.41 29.25
N ASN A 243 13.74 -21.37 29.70
CA ASN A 243 15.02 -21.11 30.36
C ASN A 243 16.23 -21.43 29.47
N ASP A 244 16.02 -21.82 28.22
CA ASP A 244 17.10 -22.06 27.26
C ASP A 244 17.83 -20.74 26.94
N ALA A 245 19.08 -20.64 27.38
CA ALA A 245 19.87 -19.42 27.29
C ALA A 245 20.18 -19.01 25.83
N GLU A 246 20.41 -19.97 24.93
CA GLU A 246 20.71 -19.70 23.52
C GLU A 246 19.46 -19.17 22.81
N VAL A 247 18.30 -19.77 23.11
CA VAL A 247 17.01 -19.30 22.60
C VAL A 247 16.68 -17.90 23.12
N ILE A 248 16.92 -17.64 24.41
CA ILE A 248 16.69 -16.31 25.01
C ILE A 248 17.58 -15.25 24.35
N GLU A 249 18.85 -15.56 24.09
CA GLU A 249 19.80 -14.64 23.46
C GLU A 249 19.36 -14.27 22.02
N GLU A 250 19.01 -15.26 21.20
CA GLU A 250 18.54 -15.00 19.83
C GLU A 250 17.20 -14.26 19.79
N LEU A 251 16.27 -14.60 20.69
CA LEU A 251 15.01 -13.87 20.78
C LEU A 251 15.19 -12.44 21.34
N ALA A 252 16.21 -12.20 22.17
CA ALA A 252 16.56 -10.86 22.60
C ALA A 252 17.08 -10.01 21.42
N ASP A 253 17.88 -10.59 20.52
CA ASP A 253 18.27 -9.94 19.26
C ASP A 253 17.07 -9.64 18.38
N LEU A 254 16.15 -10.59 18.21
CA LEU A 254 14.93 -10.39 17.44
C LEU A 254 14.07 -9.26 18.04
N ARG A 255 13.94 -9.21 19.37
CA ARG A 255 13.25 -8.14 20.09
C ARG A 255 13.86 -6.78 19.77
N ARG A 256 15.19 -6.64 19.80
CA ARG A 256 15.89 -5.38 19.48
C ARG A 256 15.65 -4.97 18.03
N LEU A 257 15.81 -5.91 17.10
CA LEU A 257 15.56 -5.70 15.66
C LEU A 257 14.15 -5.19 15.39
N LEU A 258 13.13 -5.89 15.89
CA LEU A 258 11.73 -5.50 15.68
C LEU A 258 11.42 -4.16 16.34
N SER A 259 11.98 -3.89 17.52
CA SER A 259 11.76 -2.61 18.22
C SER A 259 12.39 -1.44 17.48
N GLN A 260 13.62 -1.61 16.96
CA GLN A 260 14.26 -0.60 16.12
C GLN A 260 13.49 -0.35 14.83
N LEU A 261 12.95 -1.43 14.22
CA LEU A 261 12.16 -1.32 13.01
C LEU A 261 10.92 -0.42 13.19
N TRP A 262 10.19 -0.58 14.30
CA TRP A 262 9.03 0.26 14.59
C TRP A 262 9.39 1.74 14.76
N LEU A 263 10.56 2.04 15.34
CA LEU A 263 11.04 3.42 15.50
C LEU A 263 11.48 4.07 14.20
N ASP A 264 11.94 3.27 13.24
CA ASP A 264 12.41 3.76 11.94
C ASP A 264 11.27 4.05 10.96
N LEU A 265 10.03 3.64 11.28
CA LEU A 265 8.89 3.77 10.38
C LEU A 265 8.09 5.07 10.58
N PRO A 266 7.69 5.74 9.49
CA PRO A 266 6.73 6.83 9.55
C PRO A 266 5.33 6.30 9.94
N SER A 267 4.55 7.16 10.61
CA SER A 267 3.27 6.75 11.24
C SER A 267 2.26 6.16 10.26
N ASN A 268 2.26 6.62 9.01
CA ASN A 268 1.33 6.15 7.98
C ASN A 268 1.66 4.75 7.43
N GLN A 269 2.81 4.19 7.78
CA GLN A 269 3.21 2.85 7.33
C GLN A 269 3.12 1.78 8.41
N LEU A 270 2.78 2.17 9.65
CA LEU A 270 2.72 1.24 10.78
C LEU A 270 1.69 0.12 10.55
N ASP A 271 0.51 0.46 10.03
CA ASP A 271 -0.53 -0.54 9.72
C ASP A 271 -0.06 -1.53 8.64
N ARG A 272 0.62 -1.01 7.60
CA ARG A 272 1.16 -1.85 6.52
C ARG A 272 2.22 -2.82 7.03
N LEU A 273 3.16 -2.37 7.88
CA LEU A 273 4.15 -3.28 8.47
C LEU A 273 3.45 -4.31 9.36
N TYR A 274 2.47 -3.89 10.14
CA TYR A 274 1.74 -4.75 11.06
C TYR A 274 1.03 -5.92 10.35
N GLN A 275 0.54 -5.70 9.12
CA GLN A 275 -0.11 -6.72 8.28
C GLN A 275 0.87 -7.60 7.48
N SER A 276 2.18 -7.36 7.56
CA SER A 276 3.21 -8.12 6.84
C SER A 276 3.69 -9.34 7.62
N ALA A 277 4.52 -10.20 6.99
CA ALA A 277 5.18 -11.32 7.65
C ALA A 277 6.06 -10.88 8.85
N ALA A 278 6.67 -9.69 8.78
CA ALA A 278 7.41 -9.12 9.92
C ALA A 278 6.46 -8.74 11.07
N GLY A 279 5.27 -8.23 10.72
CA GLY A 279 4.19 -7.96 11.67
C GLY A 279 3.64 -9.24 12.31
N GLU A 280 3.47 -10.32 11.54
CA GLU A 280 3.09 -11.63 12.08
C GLU A 280 4.15 -12.18 13.06
N LEU A 281 5.43 -12.10 12.70
CA LEU A 281 6.53 -12.51 13.57
C LEU A 281 6.57 -11.68 14.87
N TYR A 282 6.37 -10.36 14.76
CA TYR A 282 6.25 -9.46 15.90
C TYR A 282 5.07 -9.85 16.81
N GLN A 283 3.90 -10.10 16.23
CA GLN A 283 2.73 -10.55 17.00
C GLN A 283 2.96 -11.91 17.67
N SER A 284 3.62 -12.86 17.00
CA SER A 284 4.03 -14.14 17.57
C SER A 284 4.94 -13.95 18.78
N LEU A 285 5.93 -13.05 18.68
CA LEU A 285 6.85 -12.74 19.79
C LEU A 285 6.11 -12.12 20.99
N LEU A 286 5.17 -11.21 20.76
CA LEU A 286 4.38 -10.62 21.86
C LEU A 286 3.50 -11.67 22.56
N ARG A 287 2.90 -12.59 21.80
CA ARG A 287 2.03 -13.65 22.34
C ARG A 287 2.80 -14.78 23.03
N SER A 288 4.08 -14.98 22.71
CA SER A 288 4.90 -16.04 23.29
C SER A 288 5.31 -15.80 24.75
N ARG A 289 4.91 -14.66 25.34
CA ARG A 289 5.31 -14.19 26.68
C ARG A 289 6.81 -13.98 26.85
N PHE A 290 7.59 -13.95 25.77
CA PHE A 290 9.01 -13.65 25.83
C PHE A 290 9.33 -12.29 26.47
N GLY A 291 8.40 -11.34 26.43
CA GLY A 291 8.51 -10.07 27.18
C GLY A 291 8.60 -10.22 28.71
N ALA A 292 8.31 -11.41 29.26
CA ALA A 292 8.54 -11.75 30.67
C ALA A 292 9.96 -12.26 30.97
N ALA A 293 10.73 -12.61 29.93
CA ALA A 293 12.10 -13.09 30.10
C ALA A 293 12.99 -12.01 30.71
N PRO A 294 14.03 -12.39 31.48
CA PRO A 294 14.99 -11.43 32.04
C PRO A 294 15.57 -10.52 30.94
N LEU A 295 15.68 -9.23 31.25
CA LEU A 295 16.35 -8.27 30.37
C LEU A 295 17.82 -8.16 30.77
N SER A 296 18.69 -8.03 29.77
CA SER A 296 20.06 -7.57 30.00
C SER A 296 20.07 -6.11 30.46
N ASP A 297 21.21 -5.65 31.00
CA ASP A 297 21.38 -4.25 31.41
C ASP A 297 21.14 -3.28 30.23
N GLU A 298 21.56 -3.64 29.02
CA GLU A 298 21.30 -2.82 27.84
C GLU A 298 19.82 -2.79 27.45
N ASP A 299 19.12 -3.93 27.48
CA ASP A 299 17.69 -3.98 27.17
C ASP A 299 16.86 -3.25 28.24
N GLN A 300 17.33 -3.25 29.48
CA GLN A 300 16.78 -2.44 30.56
C GLN A 300 16.94 -0.94 30.28
N ALA A 301 18.10 -0.52 29.78
CA ALA A 301 18.36 0.87 29.39
C ALA A 301 17.48 1.28 28.20
N ARG A 302 17.36 0.44 27.16
CA ARG A 302 16.47 0.63 26.01
C ARG A 302 15.02 0.79 26.43
N ARG A 303 14.51 -0.11 27.30
CA ARG A 303 13.16 0.01 27.87
C ARG A 303 12.95 1.33 28.61
N SER A 304 13.94 1.75 29.40
CA SER A 304 13.88 2.99 30.17
C SER A 304 13.87 4.23 29.27
N ALA A 305 14.53 4.19 28.11
CA ALA A 305 14.51 5.27 27.12
C ALA A 305 13.16 5.42 26.41
N LEU A 306 12.40 4.32 26.25
CA LEU A 306 11.09 4.34 25.58
C LEU A 306 9.94 4.78 26.49
N LEU A 307 10.02 4.51 27.80
CA LEU A 307 8.94 4.79 28.75
C LEU A 307 8.45 6.25 28.78
N PRO A 308 9.32 7.27 28.77
CA PRO A 308 8.88 8.66 28.73
C PRO A 308 8.11 9.02 27.44
N LEU A 309 8.38 8.31 26.35
CA LEU A 309 7.82 8.60 25.02
C LEU A 309 6.40 8.06 24.84
N VAL A 310 6.01 7.09 25.68
CA VAL A 310 4.67 6.48 25.66
C VAL A 310 3.74 7.08 26.71
N ALA A 311 4.22 8.05 27.50
CA ALA A 311 3.42 8.72 28.52
C ALA A 311 2.33 9.64 27.91
N ASP A 312 2.59 10.20 26.73
CA ASP A 312 1.65 11.02 25.97
C ASP A 312 1.54 10.52 24.53
N LEU A 313 0.47 9.78 24.25
CA LEU A 313 0.22 9.17 22.94
C LEU A 313 -0.26 10.18 21.87
N SER A 314 -0.50 11.44 22.25
CA SER A 314 -0.85 12.49 21.28
C SER A 314 0.36 12.99 20.48
N LEU A 315 1.58 12.67 20.93
CA LEU A 315 2.81 13.14 20.31
C LEU A 315 3.14 12.36 19.03
N ASN A 316 3.65 13.06 18.02
CA ASN A 316 4.17 12.45 16.80
C ASN A 316 5.35 11.53 17.13
N GLY A 317 5.23 10.24 16.84
CA GLY A 317 6.23 9.22 17.19
C GLY A 317 5.86 8.36 18.40
N ALA A 318 4.83 8.71 19.16
CA ALA A 318 4.46 7.98 20.38
C ALA A 318 3.92 6.57 20.08
N VAL A 319 3.22 6.40 18.95
CA VAL A 319 2.75 5.06 18.51
C VAL A 319 3.93 4.16 18.17
N GLN A 320 4.95 4.68 17.48
CA GLN A 320 6.20 3.96 17.20
C GLN A 320 6.91 3.57 18.50
N ALA A 321 7.05 4.52 19.42
CA ALA A 321 7.67 4.26 20.71
C ALA A 321 6.90 3.20 21.50
N LEU A 322 5.57 3.21 21.43
CA LEU A 322 4.71 2.20 22.06
C LEU A 322 4.94 0.82 21.46
N LEU A 323 4.90 0.68 20.14
CA LEU A 323 5.15 -0.58 19.45
C LEU A 323 6.58 -1.10 19.70
N ALA A 324 7.56 -0.22 19.76
CA ALA A 324 8.94 -0.56 20.11
C ALA A 324 9.09 -0.96 21.58
N ALA A 325 8.26 -0.43 22.49
CA ALA A 325 8.33 -0.76 23.91
C ALA A 325 7.71 -2.11 24.24
N MET A 326 6.63 -2.51 23.55
CA MET A 326 5.85 -3.71 23.88
C MET A 326 6.67 -5.00 24.09
N PRO A 327 7.67 -5.34 23.24
CA PRO A 327 8.47 -6.56 23.43
C PRO A 327 9.29 -6.61 24.73
N PHE A 328 9.49 -5.48 25.41
CA PHE A 328 10.23 -5.38 26.68
C PHE A 328 9.33 -5.53 27.92
N PHE A 329 8.03 -5.75 27.71
CA PHE A 329 7.07 -5.96 28.78
C PHE A 329 6.37 -7.31 28.61
N PRO A 330 6.05 -7.99 29.73
CA PRO A 330 5.14 -9.12 29.68
C PRO A 330 3.77 -8.64 29.19
N PRO A 331 3.05 -9.44 28.38
CA PRO A 331 1.84 -9.02 27.71
C PRO A 331 0.75 -8.52 28.67
N GLU A 332 0.70 -9.05 29.89
CA GLU A 332 -0.26 -8.66 30.92
C GLU A 332 -0.04 -7.24 31.45
N LYS A 333 1.19 -6.71 31.33
CA LYS A 333 1.57 -5.35 31.77
C LYS A 333 1.46 -4.30 30.66
N ILE A 334 1.08 -4.70 29.44
CA ILE A 334 0.90 -3.77 28.32
C ILE A 334 -0.49 -3.15 28.43
N GLN A 335 -0.59 -2.07 29.21
CA GLN A 335 -1.81 -1.28 29.38
C GLN A 335 -1.45 0.20 29.34
N PRO A 336 -1.80 0.93 28.26
CA PRO A 336 -1.62 2.38 28.24
C PRO A 336 -2.49 3.03 29.30
N ALA A 337 -1.94 3.97 30.07
CA ALA A 337 -2.69 4.68 31.11
C ALA A 337 -3.74 5.68 30.57
N GLY A 338 -3.73 5.95 29.26
CA GLY A 338 -4.63 6.86 28.54
C GLY A 338 -4.19 7.02 27.08
N GLY A 339 -4.92 7.82 26.30
CA GLY A 339 -4.54 8.17 24.91
C GLY A 339 -4.85 7.09 23.86
N LEU A 340 -5.75 6.14 24.17
CA LEU A 340 -6.20 5.11 23.23
C LEU A 340 -6.90 5.72 22.00
N GLU A 341 -7.52 6.89 22.16
CA GLU A 341 -8.16 7.68 21.11
C GLU A 341 -7.17 8.20 20.05
N HIS A 342 -5.88 8.25 20.37
CA HIS A 342 -4.80 8.64 19.45
C HIS A 342 -4.15 7.44 18.75
N LEU A 343 -4.53 6.22 19.14
CA LEU A 343 -3.98 5.01 18.54
C LEU A 343 -4.80 4.59 17.31
N PRO A 344 -4.14 4.02 16.29
CA PRO A 344 -4.84 3.32 15.23
C PRO A 344 -5.75 2.21 15.80
N PRO A 345 -6.94 1.96 15.22
CA PRO A 345 -7.87 0.95 15.72
C PRO A 345 -7.26 -0.45 15.86
N TRP A 346 -6.37 -0.83 14.93
CA TRP A 346 -5.67 -2.10 14.96
C TRP A 346 -4.72 -2.22 16.17
N THR A 347 -4.09 -1.13 16.60
CA THR A 347 -3.18 -1.12 17.76
C THR A 347 -3.96 -1.31 19.05
N VAL A 348 -5.15 -0.70 19.17
CA VAL A 348 -6.07 -0.93 20.29
C VAL A 348 -6.52 -2.39 20.33
N SER A 349 -6.84 -2.98 19.16
CA SER A 349 -7.19 -4.40 19.06
C SER A 349 -6.02 -5.31 19.45
N LEU A 350 -4.79 -4.98 19.05
CA LEU A 350 -3.59 -5.71 19.45
C LEU A 350 -3.43 -5.73 20.97
N ILE A 351 -3.44 -4.55 21.60
CA ILE A 351 -3.30 -4.41 23.06
C ILE A 351 -4.37 -5.25 23.76
N SER A 352 -5.63 -5.09 23.36
CA SER A 352 -6.77 -5.82 23.94
C SER A 352 -6.62 -7.34 23.79
N SER A 353 -6.04 -7.81 22.68
CA SER A 353 -5.78 -9.24 22.47
C SER A 353 -4.69 -9.80 23.39
N LEU A 354 -3.73 -8.96 23.79
CA LEU A 354 -2.61 -9.35 24.67
C LEU A 354 -3.01 -9.36 26.14
N SER A 355 -3.93 -8.50 26.56
CA SER A 355 -4.38 -8.39 27.97
C SER A 355 -5.31 -9.53 28.41
N GLY A 356 -5.73 -10.42 27.51
CA GLY A 356 -6.74 -11.44 27.79
C GLY A 356 -8.13 -10.83 27.93
N GLY A 357 -8.84 -10.72 26.79
CA GLY A 357 -10.18 -10.15 26.62
C GLY A 357 -11.00 -9.90 27.89
N ILE A 358 -11.00 -8.64 28.35
CA ILE A 358 -12.14 -8.09 29.06
C ILE A 358 -12.88 -7.23 28.03
N PRO A 359 -14.05 -7.65 27.52
CA PRO A 359 -14.88 -6.75 26.73
C PRO A 359 -15.28 -5.58 27.63
N ALA A 360 -14.98 -4.35 27.18
CA ALA A 360 -15.51 -3.15 27.81
C ALA A 360 -17.04 -3.26 27.88
N ARG A 361 -17.59 -3.16 29.10
CA ARG A 361 -19.01 -2.98 29.35
C ARG A 361 -19.39 -1.52 29.25
#